data_AF-A0A8H6YLM5-F1
#
_entry.id   AF-A0A8H6YLM5-F1
#
_cell.length_a   1.000
_cell.length_b   1.000
_cell.length_c   1.000
_cell.angle_alpha   90.00
_cell.angle_beta   90.00
_cell.angle_gamma   90.00
#
_symmetry.space_group_name_H-M   'P 1'
#
loop_
_entity.id
_entity.type
_entity.pdbx_description
1 polymer ?
#
loop_
_entity_poly.entity_id
_entity_poly.type
_entity_poly.pdbx_seq_one_letter_code
_entity_poly.pdbx_strand_id
1 'polypeptide(L)'
;MSRSETPEPSRVQGRRNNTGVQLLDNEGGISDQLEACLKHIFGNRKYCMPPAPVPAATDMRVLLVPPEGAYLTTAGLDAWARDTNGAPFSPETKEELIEFLDVNDNGELTFKGFLQIYQLQTENDEEETWRDLSNHGFDRRLRLVATRTEEVNDGASTEPQPSPSTDATGA
;
A
#
# COMPACT_ATOMS: atom_id res chain seq x y z
N MET A 1 -43.47 -39.80 -5.49
CA MET A 1 -43.70 -38.35 -5.66
C MET A 1 -43.86 -37.79 -4.26
N SER A 2 -42.99 -36.98 -3.67
CA SER A 2 -41.92 -36.12 -4.17
C SER A 2 -40.95 -35.87 -3.01
N ARG A 3 -39.63 -35.96 -3.25
CA ARG A 3 -38.63 -35.47 -2.29
C ARG A 3 -38.55 -33.96 -2.50
N SER A 4 -38.97 -33.18 -1.50
CA SER A 4 -38.76 -31.74 -1.51
C SER A 4 -37.27 -31.48 -1.33
N GLU A 5 -36.60 -31.11 -2.43
CA GLU A 5 -35.27 -30.51 -2.40
C GLU A 5 -35.37 -29.17 -1.66
N THR A 6 -34.82 -29.14 -0.45
CA THR A 6 -34.55 -27.88 0.26
C THR A 6 -33.35 -27.22 -0.43
N PRO A 7 -33.45 -25.98 -0.92
CA PRO A 7 -32.27 -25.28 -1.42
C PRO A 7 -31.37 -24.96 -0.22
N GLU A 8 -30.11 -25.43 -0.26
CA GLU A 8 -29.11 -25.06 0.75
C GLU A 8 -28.94 -23.53 0.80
N PRO A 9 -28.97 -22.91 1.99
CA PRO A 9 -28.67 -21.49 2.11
C PRO A 9 -27.16 -21.29 1.92
N SER A 10 -26.81 -20.75 0.74
CA SER A 10 -25.68 -19.85 0.48
C SER A 10 -24.45 -20.04 1.37
N ARG A 11 -23.50 -20.88 0.92
CA ARG A 11 -22.08 -20.74 1.27
C ARG A 11 -21.55 -19.43 0.68
N VAL A 12 -21.86 -18.31 1.31
CA VAL A 12 -21.21 -17.02 1.06
C VAL A 12 -20.59 -16.59 2.38
N GLN A 13 -19.38 -17.07 2.65
CA GLN A 13 -18.52 -16.52 3.70
C GLN A 13 -17.25 -15.97 3.06
N GLY A 14 -17.42 -15.03 2.13
CA GLY A 14 -16.49 -13.91 2.06
C GLY A 14 -16.75 -13.07 3.31
N ARG A 15 -15.75 -12.91 4.16
CA ARG A 15 -15.84 -12.30 5.48
C ARG A 15 -16.16 -10.81 5.34
N ARG A 16 -17.45 -10.48 5.16
CA ARG A 16 -17.89 -9.09 5.05
C ARG A 16 -17.36 -8.28 6.23
N ASN A 17 -16.55 -7.26 5.95
CA ASN A 17 -16.23 -6.25 6.94
C ASN A 17 -17.54 -5.57 7.39
N ASN A 18 -17.58 -5.03 8.62
CA ASN A 18 -18.78 -4.44 9.24
C ASN A 18 -19.36 -3.24 8.45
N THR A 19 -18.62 -2.76 7.43
CA THR A 19 -18.99 -1.68 6.50
C THR A 19 -19.68 -2.17 5.22
N GLY A 20 -19.77 -3.48 4.99
CA GLY A 20 -20.37 -4.08 3.79
C GLY A 20 -19.46 -4.09 2.56
N VAL A 21 -18.19 -3.70 2.70
CA VAL A 21 -17.19 -3.78 1.62
C VAL A 21 -16.58 -5.19 1.55
N GLN A 22 -16.39 -5.68 0.33
CA GLN A 22 -15.81 -6.99 0.04
C GLN A 22 -14.47 -6.79 -0.70
N LEU A 23 -13.38 -7.31 -0.14
CA LEU A 23 -12.05 -7.20 -0.73
C LEU A 23 -11.83 -8.19 -1.88
N LEU A 24 -12.37 -9.40 -1.74
CA LEU A 24 -12.40 -10.41 -2.79
C LEU A 24 -13.80 -10.53 -3.40
N ASP A 25 -13.90 -10.90 -4.67
CA ASP A 25 -15.17 -11.21 -5.33
C ASP A 25 -15.73 -12.58 -4.88
N ASN A 26 -16.78 -13.06 -5.55
CA ASN A 26 -17.42 -14.33 -5.20
C ASN A 26 -16.61 -15.56 -5.65
N GLU A 27 -15.60 -15.38 -6.50
CA GLU A 27 -14.70 -16.41 -7.01
C GLU A 27 -13.36 -16.43 -6.26
N GLY A 28 -13.14 -15.48 -5.35
CA GLY A 28 -11.89 -15.32 -4.61
C GLY A 28 -10.88 -14.39 -5.30
N GLY A 29 -11.25 -13.78 -6.43
CA GLY A 29 -10.44 -12.78 -7.12
C GLY A 29 -10.45 -11.43 -6.40
N ILE A 30 -9.49 -10.56 -6.69
CA ILE A 30 -9.48 -9.18 -6.18
C ILE A 30 -10.72 -8.42 -6.70
N SER A 31 -11.46 -7.75 -5.81
CA SER A 31 -12.60 -6.94 -6.24
C SER A 31 -12.17 -5.68 -7.00
N ASP A 32 -12.99 -5.19 -7.92
CA ASP A 32 -12.72 -3.97 -8.71
C ASP A 32 -12.35 -2.77 -7.82
N GLN A 33 -12.98 -2.67 -6.64
CA GLN A 33 -12.74 -1.58 -5.71
C GLN A 33 -11.36 -1.71 -5.04
N LEU A 34 -10.98 -2.93 -4.63
CA LEU A 34 -9.64 -3.18 -4.09
C LEU A 34 -8.59 -2.99 -5.19
N GLU A 35 -8.81 -3.47 -6.41
CA GLU A 35 -7.90 -3.28 -7.53
C GLU A 35 -7.61 -1.79 -7.77
N ALA A 36 -8.63 -0.93 -7.71
CA ALA A 36 -8.46 0.53 -7.84
C ALA A 36 -7.58 1.12 -6.72
N CYS A 37 -7.73 0.65 -5.48
CA CYS A 37 -6.86 1.04 -4.36
C CYS A 37 -5.42 0.54 -4.57
N LEU A 38 -5.26 -0.71 -5.01
CA LEU A 38 -3.95 -1.31 -5.27
C LEU A 38 -3.23 -0.61 -6.43
N LYS A 39 -3.95 -0.17 -7.46
CA LYS A 39 -3.38 0.70 -8.52
C LYS A 39 -2.83 1.99 -7.94
N HIS A 40 -3.53 2.61 -6.99
CA HIS A 40 -3.04 3.83 -6.35
C HIS A 40 -1.77 3.58 -5.54
N ILE A 41 -1.75 2.51 -4.74
CA ILE A 41 -0.59 2.13 -3.93
C ILE A 41 0.60 1.80 -4.82
N PHE A 42 0.40 0.90 -5.79
CA PHE A 42 1.43 0.48 -6.72
C PHE A 42 1.97 1.66 -7.53
N GLY A 43 1.09 2.50 -8.08
CA GLY A 43 1.46 3.66 -8.90
C GLY A 43 2.18 4.78 -8.13
N ASN A 44 2.36 4.67 -6.82
CA ASN A 44 3.13 5.61 -6.04
C ASN A 44 4.57 5.70 -6.57
N ARG A 45 5.03 6.93 -6.82
CA ARG A 45 6.36 7.23 -7.35
C ARG A 45 7.51 6.70 -6.49
N LYS A 46 7.25 6.40 -5.21
CA LYS A 46 8.21 5.74 -4.31
C LYS A 46 8.56 4.31 -4.75
N TYR A 47 7.63 3.59 -5.39
CA TYR A 47 7.80 2.17 -5.69
C TYR A 47 7.94 1.88 -7.19
N CYS A 48 7.13 2.54 -8.01
CA CYS A 48 6.84 2.11 -9.37
C CYS A 48 7.63 2.84 -10.46
N MET A 49 8.01 2.08 -11.50
CA MET A 49 8.68 2.55 -12.71
C MET A 49 7.96 2.05 -13.97
N PRO A 50 7.66 2.93 -14.95
CA PRO A 50 7.63 4.39 -14.81
C PRO A 50 6.59 4.82 -13.77
N PRO A 51 6.81 5.94 -13.05
CA PRO A 51 5.88 6.39 -12.03
C PRO A 51 4.54 6.82 -12.65
N ALA A 52 3.46 6.68 -11.89
CA ALA A 52 2.16 7.17 -12.34
C ALA A 52 2.21 8.68 -12.64
N PRO A 53 1.52 9.14 -13.70
CA PRO A 53 1.37 10.56 -13.96
C PRO A 53 0.72 11.23 -12.75
N VAL A 54 1.33 12.31 -12.26
CA VAL A 54 0.73 13.09 -11.18
C VAL A 54 -0.51 13.78 -11.75
N PRO A 55 -1.70 13.61 -11.14
CA PRO A 55 -2.90 14.31 -11.59
C PRO A 55 -2.66 15.82 -11.59
N ALA A 56 -3.09 16.52 -12.64
CA ALA A 56 -3.01 17.98 -12.70
C ALA A 56 -3.88 18.68 -11.64
N ALA A 57 -4.80 17.95 -11.01
CA ALA A 57 -5.71 18.45 -10.00
C ALA A 57 -5.04 18.47 -8.61
N THR A 58 -5.25 19.55 -7.87
CA THR A 58 -4.82 19.72 -6.46
C THR A 58 -5.59 18.81 -5.49
N ASP A 59 -6.53 17.99 -5.97
CA ASP A 59 -7.30 17.08 -5.13
C ASP A 59 -6.51 15.79 -4.87
N MET A 60 -5.94 15.70 -3.67
CA MET A 60 -5.20 14.52 -3.20
C MET A 60 -6.05 13.25 -3.07
N ARG A 61 -7.36 13.32 -3.37
CA ARG A 61 -8.27 12.16 -3.33
C ARG A 61 -8.35 11.41 -4.66
N VAL A 62 -7.72 11.93 -5.72
CA VAL A 62 -7.68 11.25 -7.02
C VAL A 62 -6.73 10.06 -6.94
N LEU A 63 -7.24 8.87 -7.25
CA LEU A 63 -6.44 7.64 -7.27
C LEU A 63 -5.44 7.67 -8.42
N LEU A 64 -4.24 7.13 -8.18
CA LEU A 64 -3.21 7.02 -9.20
C LEU A 64 -3.53 5.79 -10.07
N VAL A 65 -3.16 5.87 -11.34
CA VAL A 65 -3.23 4.75 -12.26
C VAL A 65 -1.82 4.52 -12.79
N PRO A 66 -1.21 3.35 -12.54
CA PRO A 66 0.11 3.06 -13.05
C PRO A 66 0.07 2.95 -14.59
N PRO A 67 1.14 3.36 -15.29
CA PRO A 67 1.25 3.15 -16.71
C PRO A 67 1.21 1.65 -17.06
N GLU A 68 0.81 1.34 -18.28
CA GLU A 68 0.87 -0.04 -18.78
C GLU A 68 2.31 -0.55 -18.77
N GLY A 69 2.50 -1.79 -18.30
CA GLY A 69 3.82 -2.41 -18.18
C GLY A 69 4.69 -1.87 -17.03
N ALA A 70 4.13 -1.05 -16.14
CA ALA A 70 4.88 -0.58 -14.98
C ALA A 70 5.14 -1.70 -13.96
N TYR A 71 6.26 -1.59 -13.25
CA TYR A 71 6.80 -2.60 -12.35
C TYR A 71 7.40 -1.97 -11.09
N LEU A 72 7.60 -2.76 -10.03
CA LEU A 72 8.37 -2.36 -8.86
C LEU A 72 9.83 -2.76 -9.05
N THR A 73 10.72 -1.76 -9.07
CA THR A 73 12.16 -2.00 -8.99
C THR A 73 12.50 -2.70 -7.67
N THR A 74 13.69 -3.32 -7.56
CA THR A 74 14.15 -3.91 -6.27
C THR A 74 14.09 -2.90 -5.12
N ALA A 75 14.50 -1.65 -5.36
CA ALA A 75 14.42 -0.58 -4.37
C ALA A 75 12.98 -0.19 -4.04
N GLY A 76 12.10 -0.20 -5.04
CA GLY A 76 10.68 0.05 -4.88
C GLY A 76 9.98 -1.03 -4.06
N LEU A 77 10.30 -2.30 -4.31
CA LEU A 77 9.82 -3.45 -3.53
C LEU A 77 10.26 -3.34 -2.06
N ASP A 78 11.52 -2.96 -1.80
CA ASP A 78 12.02 -2.74 -0.44
C ASP A 78 11.35 -1.55 0.25
N ALA A 79 11.02 -0.52 -0.51
CA ALA A 79 10.34 0.66 -0.01
C ALA A 79 8.87 0.35 0.33
N TRP A 80 8.20 -0.47 -0.50
CA TRP A 80 6.85 -0.96 -0.24
C TRP A 80 6.82 -1.88 0.99
N ALA A 81 7.71 -2.88 1.05
CA ALA A 81 7.79 -3.82 2.18
C ALA A 81 8.04 -3.11 3.52
N ARG A 82 8.84 -2.02 3.53
CA ARG A 82 8.99 -1.20 4.73
C ARG A 82 7.70 -0.53 5.18
N ASP A 83 6.87 -0.09 4.24
CA ASP A 83 5.65 0.66 4.55
C ASP A 83 4.52 -0.27 5.04
N THR A 84 4.52 -1.54 4.61
CA THR A 84 3.54 -2.54 5.05
C THR A 84 4.03 -3.36 6.25
N ASN A 85 5.27 -3.82 6.22
CA ASN A 85 5.83 -4.79 7.18
C ASN A 85 6.79 -4.15 8.20
N GLY A 86 7.14 -2.86 8.03
CA GLY A 86 8.12 -2.15 8.86
C GLY A 86 9.58 -2.43 8.48
N ALA A 87 9.86 -3.41 7.62
CA ALA A 87 11.21 -3.75 7.16
C ALA A 87 11.20 -4.29 5.72
N PRO A 88 12.32 -4.21 4.98
CA PRO A 88 12.47 -4.88 3.69
C PRO A 88 12.33 -6.39 3.80
N PHE A 89 11.97 -7.04 2.70
CA PHE A 89 12.06 -8.49 2.60
C PHE A 89 13.52 -8.96 2.67
N SER A 90 13.71 -10.16 3.21
CA SER A 90 15.01 -10.83 3.12
C SER A 90 15.31 -11.22 1.68
N PRO A 91 16.59 -11.45 1.32
CA PRO A 91 16.96 -11.94 0.00
C PRO A 91 16.20 -13.21 -0.40
N GLU A 92 16.03 -14.14 0.54
CA GLU A 92 15.34 -15.41 0.32
C GLU A 92 13.87 -15.19 -0.04
N THR A 93 13.16 -14.33 0.71
CA THR A 93 11.78 -13.98 0.38
C THR A 93 11.68 -13.30 -1.00
N LYS A 94 12.65 -12.47 -1.39
CA LYS A 94 12.63 -11.86 -2.73
C LYS A 94 12.82 -12.89 -3.85
N GLU A 95 13.69 -13.88 -3.65
CA GLU A 95 13.87 -14.98 -4.60
C GLU A 95 12.58 -15.78 -4.75
N GLU A 96 11.87 -16.07 -3.66
CA GLU A 96 10.55 -16.70 -3.70
C GLU A 96 9.52 -15.85 -4.46
N LEU A 97 9.48 -14.53 -4.22
CA LEU A 97 8.59 -13.63 -4.96
C LEU A 97 8.86 -13.69 -6.47
N ILE A 98 10.12 -13.77 -6.88
CA ILE A 98 10.51 -13.88 -8.30
C ILE A 98 10.11 -15.24 -8.89
N GLU A 99 10.21 -16.31 -8.12
CA GLU A 99 9.90 -17.68 -8.58
C GLU A 99 8.39 -17.89 -8.75
N PHE A 100 7.56 -17.35 -7.86
CA PHE A 100 6.14 -17.68 -7.78
C PHE A 100 5.20 -16.61 -8.32
N LEU A 101 5.65 -15.36 -8.44
CA LEU A 101 4.80 -14.26 -8.87
C LEU A 101 5.07 -13.82 -10.30
N ASP A 102 4.13 -13.07 -10.85
CA ASP A 102 4.28 -12.44 -12.15
C ASP A 102 5.32 -11.29 -12.07
N VAL A 103 6.48 -11.56 -12.67
CA VAL A 103 7.59 -10.62 -12.83
C VAL A 103 7.87 -10.36 -14.31
N ASN A 104 8.51 -9.23 -14.61
CA ASN A 104 9.01 -8.97 -15.96
C ASN A 104 10.28 -9.80 -16.26
N ASP A 105 10.83 -9.66 -17.47
CA ASP A 105 12.04 -10.38 -17.91
C ASP A 105 13.29 -10.08 -17.05
N ASN A 106 13.27 -9.03 -16.23
CA ASN A 106 14.34 -8.67 -15.31
C ASN A 106 14.12 -9.18 -13.87
N GLY A 107 13.02 -9.91 -13.61
CA GLY A 107 12.64 -10.35 -12.27
C GLY A 107 12.03 -9.24 -11.41
N GLU A 108 11.50 -8.17 -12.01
CA GLU A 108 10.86 -7.07 -11.28
C GLU A 108 9.34 -7.30 -11.20
N LEU A 109 8.77 -7.05 -10.02
CA LEU A 109 7.36 -7.36 -9.74
C LEU A 109 6.42 -6.51 -10.58
N THR A 110 5.58 -7.13 -11.41
CA THR A 110 4.57 -6.42 -12.20
C THR A 110 3.36 -6.07 -11.34
N PHE A 111 2.45 -5.23 -11.88
CA PHE A 111 1.17 -5.00 -11.21
C PHE A 111 0.35 -6.30 -11.03
N LYS A 112 0.45 -7.25 -11.96
CA LYS A 112 -0.23 -8.54 -11.84
C LYS A 112 0.36 -9.37 -10.70
N GLY A 113 1.68 -9.36 -10.54
CA GLY A 113 2.35 -10.03 -9.41
C GLY A 113 1.96 -9.38 -8.07
N PHE A 114 1.85 -8.06 -8.06
CA PHE A 114 1.36 -7.31 -6.90
C PHE A 114 -0.07 -7.70 -6.50
N LEU A 115 -0.99 -7.88 -7.47
CA LEU A 115 -2.34 -8.38 -7.20
C LEU A 115 -2.33 -9.80 -6.61
N GLN A 116 -1.43 -10.68 -7.08
CA GLN A 116 -1.30 -12.04 -6.55
C GLN A 116 -0.90 -12.05 -5.07
N ILE A 117 0.01 -11.16 -4.65
CA ILE A 117 0.37 -11.00 -3.23
C ILE A 117 -0.87 -10.64 -2.41
N TYR A 118 -1.59 -9.59 -2.84
CA TYR A 118 -2.76 -9.13 -2.13
C TYR A 118 -3.89 -10.15 -2.13
N GLN A 119 -4.04 -10.94 -3.19
CA GLN A 119 -5.03 -12.01 -3.23
C GLN A 119 -4.71 -13.05 -2.15
N LEU A 120 -3.49 -13.58 -2.16
CA LEU A 120 -3.06 -14.60 -1.19
C LEU A 120 -3.12 -14.07 0.26
N GLN A 121 -2.65 -12.84 0.49
CA GLN A 121 -2.72 -12.20 1.80
C GLN A 121 -4.17 -12.07 2.27
N THR A 122 -5.07 -11.59 1.40
CA THR A 122 -6.48 -11.36 1.75
C THR A 122 -7.22 -12.68 2.02
N GLU A 123 -6.90 -13.74 1.28
CA GLU A 123 -7.45 -15.09 1.51
C GLU A 123 -7.02 -15.65 2.88
N ASN A 124 -5.80 -15.35 3.33
CA ASN A 124 -5.23 -15.87 4.58
C ASN A 124 -5.56 -15.00 5.81
N ASP A 125 -5.32 -13.70 5.74
CA ASP A 125 -5.63 -12.71 6.78
C ASP A 125 -6.12 -11.39 6.14
N GLU A 126 -7.42 -11.31 5.87
CA GLU A 126 -8.06 -10.08 5.34
C GLU A 126 -7.73 -8.82 6.16
N GLU A 127 -7.53 -8.93 7.48
CA GLU A 127 -7.20 -7.76 8.30
C GLU A 127 -5.77 -7.25 8.05
N GLU A 128 -4.86 -8.07 7.50
CA GLU A 128 -3.56 -7.61 7.02
C GLU A 128 -3.71 -6.65 5.85
N THR A 129 -4.54 -7.01 4.87
CA THR A 129 -4.86 -6.13 3.75
C THR A 129 -5.50 -4.83 4.22
N TRP A 130 -6.38 -4.87 5.22
CA TRP A 130 -6.95 -3.65 5.81
C TRP A 130 -5.92 -2.77 6.53
N ARG A 131 -4.89 -3.35 7.16
CA ARG A 131 -3.78 -2.59 7.77
C ARG A 131 -2.97 -1.87 6.71
N ASP A 132 -2.61 -2.55 5.63
CA ASP A 132 -1.86 -1.95 4.51
C ASP A 132 -2.64 -0.80 3.88
N LEU A 133 -3.92 -1.02 3.57
CA LEU A 133 -4.82 -0.01 3.03
C LEU A 133 -4.87 1.22 3.94
N SER A 134 -4.96 1.02 5.26
CA SER A 134 -4.94 2.10 6.24
C SER A 134 -3.61 2.85 6.26
N ASN A 135 -2.48 2.14 6.17
CA ASN A 135 -1.14 2.76 6.10
C ASN A 135 -0.97 3.61 4.84
N HIS A 136 -1.67 3.26 3.76
CA HIS A 136 -1.74 4.03 2.52
C HIS A 136 -2.88 5.06 2.48
N GLY A 137 -3.56 5.32 3.60
CA GLY A 137 -4.54 6.39 3.73
C GLY A 137 -5.97 6.03 3.30
N PHE A 138 -6.30 4.75 3.11
CA PHE A 138 -7.66 4.32 2.82
C PHE A 138 -8.46 4.08 4.10
N ASP A 139 -9.72 4.51 4.10
CA ASP A 139 -10.67 4.16 5.16
C ASP A 139 -11.26 2.75 4.97
N ARG A 140 -12.04 2.28 5.96
CA ARG A 140 -12.76 0.98 5.91
C ARG A 140 -13.87 0.91 4.83
N ARG A 141 -14.00 1.94 3.99
CA ARG A 141 -14.88 2.00 2.82
C ARG A 141 -14.09 2.11 1.51
N LEU A 142 -12.76 1.88 1.55
CA LEU A 142 -11.83 2.01 0.43
C LEU A 142 -11.84 3.41 -0.21
N ARG A 143 -12.04 4.44 0.62
CA ARG A 143 -11.92 5.84 0.19
C ARG A 143 -10.62 6.40 0.69
N LEU A 144 -9.86 7.02 -0.21
CA LEU A 144 -8.66 7.74 0.16
C LEU A 144 -9.04 8.94 1.04
N VAL A 145 -8.72 8.84 2.32
CA VAL A 145 -8.92 9.90 3.30
C VAL A 145 -7.56 10.54 3.54
N ALA A 146 -7.46 11.85 3.37
CA ALA A 146 -6.21 12.55 3.60
C ALA A 146 -5.79 12.39 5.07
N THR A 147 -4.95 11.41 5.38
CA THR A 147 -4.37 11.22 6.69
C THR A 147 -3.06 11.97 6.76
N ARG A 148 -3.11 13.14 7.41
CA ARG A 148 -2.02 13.97 7.98
C ARG A 148 -0.69 14.03 7.22
N THR A 149 -0.45 15.23 6.67
CA THR A 149 0.71 16.08 6.94
C THR A 149 1.89 15.40 7.63
N GLU A 150 3.00 15.31 6.89
CA GLU A 150 4.34 15.33 7.45
C GLU A 150 4.48 16.59 8.34
N GLU A 151 4.17 16.50 9.63
CA GLU A 151 4.50 17.56 10.58
C GLU A 151 5.85 17.25 11.24
N VAL A 152 6.86 17.92 10.66
CA VAL A 152 7.91 18.64 11.39
C VAL A 152 9.00 17.80 12.09
N ASN A 153 10.10 17.62 11.35
CA ASN A 153 11.44 17.66 11.90
C ASN A 153 11.75 19.10 12.33
N ASP A 154 11.40 19.48 13.56
CA ASP A 154 11.97 20.68 14.20
C ASP A 154 13.13 20.23 15.10
N GLY A 155 14.34 20.48 14.60
CA GLY A 155 15.55 20.42 15.40
C GLY A 155 15.49 21.49 16.48
N ALA A 156 15.45 21.07 17.74
CA ALA A 156 15.71 21.94 18.88
C ALA A 156 16.72 21.27 19.82
N SER A 157 17.93 20.98 19.30
CA SER A 157 19.13 21.00 20.16
C SER A 157 19.48 22.46 20.40
N THR A 158 18.84 23.07 21.38
CA THR A 158 19.27 24.36 21.91
C THR A 158 20.53 24.15 22.74
N GLU A 159 21.69 24.22 22.08
CA GLU A 159 22.97 24.46 22.75
C GLU A 159 22.98 25.94 23.20
N PRO A 160 23.06 26.27 24.49
CA PRO A 160 23.29 27.64 24.90
C PRO A 160 24.79 27.97 24.72
N GLN A 161 25.14 28.53 23.57
CA GLN A 161 26.34 29.33 23.38
C GLN A 161 26.13 30.72 24.04
N PRO A 162 26.83 31.10 25.13
CA PRO A 162 26.97 32.50 25.47
C PRO A 162 27.93 33.17 24.48
N SER A 163 27.38 34.10 23.70
CA SER A 163 28.09 34.95 22.76
C SER A 163 29.04 35.95 23.46
N PRO A 164 30.03 36.49 22.72
CA PRO A 164 31.19 37.23 23.25
C PRO A 164 30.97 38.76 23.28
N SER A 165 31.98 39.47 23.82
CA SER A 165 32.29 40.92 23.74
C SER A 165 32.12 41.66 25.09
N THR A 166 33.00 42.54 25.56
CA THR A 166 34.18 43.21 24.98
C THR A 166 34.96 43.88 26.12
N ASP A 167 36.26 44.04 25.90
CA ASP A 167 37.23 44.76 26.72
C ASP A 167 37.02 46.29 26.72
N ALA A 168 37.58 46.95 27.76
CA ALA A 168 38.20 48.28 27.77
C ALA A 168 37.53 49.47 28.52
N THR A 169 38.37 50.06 29.39
CA THR A 169 38.51 51.50 29.75
C THR A 169 37.97 51.98 31.11
N GLY A 170 38.87 52.04 32.11
CA GLY A 170 39.47 53.31 32.58
C GLY A 170 38.70 54.19 33.58
N ALA A 171 39.20 54.23 34.81
CA ALA A 171 39.54 55.44 35.60
C ALA A 171 40.23 55.03 36.91
#